data_AF-A0A2I1BTZ5-F1
#
_entry.id   AF-A0A2I1BTZ5-F1
#
_cell.length_a   1.000
_cell.length_b   1.000
_cell.length_c   1.000
_cell.angle_alpha   90.00
_cell.angle_beta   90.00
_cell.angle_gamma   90.00
#
_symmetry.space_group_name_H-M   'P 1'
#
loop_
_entity.id
_entity.type
_entity.pdbx_description
1 polymer ?
#
loop_
_entity_poly.entity_id
_entity_poly.type
_entity_poly.pdbx_seq_one_letter_code
_entity_poly.pdbx_strand_id
1 'polypeptide(L)' 'MSGLATYLFLKGHLPFPDAHEIHIYEKRHISRQQGAGVGVSANGLQVLNNLGLSDEVLHDGSMCNFFLIHGVNGWPLANL' A
#
# COMPACT_ATOMS: atom_id res chain seq x y z
N MET A 1 -5.25 -0.51 5.64
CA MET A 1 -4.87 -0.23 4.24
C MET A 1 -6.02 0.41 3.46
N SER A 2 -7.15 -0.25 3.20
CA SER A 2 -8.22 0.32 2.35
C SER A 2 -8.87 1.60 2.88
N GLY A 3 -9.23 1.66 4.18
CA GLY A 3 -9.89 2.85 4.75
C GLY A 3 -9.07 4.15 4.63
N LEU A 4 -7.77 4.08 4.94
CA LEU A 4 -6.87 5.22 4.83
C LEU A 4 -6.59 5.60 3.37
N ALA A 5 -6.42 4.61 2.48
CA ALA A 5 -6.24 4.87 1.05
C ALA A 5 -7.47 5.58 0.45
N THR A 6 -8.67 5.15 0.81
CA THR A 6 -9.92 5.80 0.40
C THR A 6 -10.00 7.23 0.93
N TYR A 7 -9.62 7.47 2.19
CA TYR A 7 -9.57 8.82 2.75
C TYR A 7 -8.65 9.75 1.95
N LEU A 8 -7.42 9.31 1.66
CA LEU A 8 -6.45 10.10 0.89
C LEU A 8 -6.96 10.38 -0.52
N PHE A 9 -7.56 9.37 -1.16
CA PHE A 9 -8.17 9.52 -2.47
C PHE A 9 -9.29 10.57 -2.46
N LEU A 10 -10.22 10.48 -1.50
CA LEU A 10 -11.33 11.42 -1.38
C LEU A 10 -10.84 12.84 -1.10
N LYS A 11 -9.86 13.00 -0.20
CA LYS A 11 -9.29 14.32 0.11
C LYS A 11 -8.71 15.04 -1.12
N GLY A 12 -8.10 14.28 -2.05
CA GLY A 12 -7.55 14.84 -3.28
C GLY A 12 -8.56 15.10 -4.40
N HIS A 13 -9.76 14.52 -4.32
CA HIS A 13 -10.73 14.52 -5.43
C HIS A 13 -12.10 15.13 -5.09
N LEU A 14 -12.37 15.44 -3.82
CA LEU A 14 -13.61 16.13 -3.46
C LEU A 14 -13.52 17.62 -3.87
N PRO A 15 -14.58 18.17 -4.47
CA PRO A 15 -14.66 19.60 -4.74
C PRO A 15 -14.72 20.35 -3.40
N PHE A 16 -14.08 21.52 -3.30
CA PHE A 16 -14.05 22.30 -2.06
C PHE A 16 -13.51 21.50 -0.85
N PRO A 17 -12.21 21.18 -0.83
CA PRO A 17 -11.61 20.26 0.14
C PRO A 17 -11.81 20.68 1.61
N ASP A 18 -11.97 21.97 1.87
CA ASP A 18 -12.20 22.51 3.22
C ASP A 18 -13.68 22.47 3.66
N ALA A 19 -14.61 22.16 2.75
CA ALA A 19 -16.04 22.07 3.03
C ALA A 19 -16.47 20.65 3.49
N HIS A 20 -15.56 19.67 3.41
CA HIS A 20 -15.85 18.27 3.67
C HIS A 20 -15.03 17.74 4.84
N GLU A 21 -15.73 17.31 5.89
CA GLU A 21 -15.12 16.62 7.02
C GLU A 21 -15.28 15.10 6.84
N ILE A 22 -14.15 14.36 6.87
CA ILE A 22 -14.14 12.90 6.70
C ILE A 22 -13.64 12.27 8.00
N HIS A 23 -14.49 11.47 8.64
CA HIS A 23 -14.15 10.72 9.85
C HIS A 23 -13.85 9.25 9.54
N ILE A 24 -12.74 8.74 10.09
CA ILE A 24 -12.40 7.31 10.05
C ILE A 24 -12.61 6.73 11.46
N TYR A 25 -13.50 5.76 11.58
CA TYR A 25 -13.73 5.04 12.83
C TYR A 25 -13.02 3.68 12.78
N GLU A 26 -12.07 3.47 13.67
CA GLU A 26 -11.34 2.21 13.82
C GLU A 26 -11.70 1.56 15.15
N LYS A 27 -12.07 0.28 15.13
CA LYS A 27 -12.57 -0.44 16.31
C LYS A 27 -11.43 -0.85 17.25
N ARG A 28 -10.18 -0.88 16.79
CA ARG A 28 -9.00 -1.23 17.60
C ARG A 28 -8.11 -0.02 17.90
N HIS A 29 -7.85 0.20 19.19
CA HIS A 29 -7.06 1.30 19.74
C HIS A 29 -5.52 1.17 19.53
N ILE A 30 -5.06 0.13 18.82
CA ILE A 30 -3.64 -0.04 18.52
C ILE A 30 -3.55 -0.30 17.02
N SER A 31 -3.02 0.68 16.27
CA SER A 31 -2.49 0.45 14.93
C SER A 31 -1.25 -0.44 15.06
N ARG A 32 -1.41 -1.69 15.45
CA ARG A 32 -0.30 -2.63 15.47
C ARG A 32 0.14 -2.77 14.02
N GLN A 33 1.40 -2.42 13.74
CA GLN A 33 2.17 -2.91 12.60
C GLN A 33 2.37 -4.43 12.73
N GLN A 34 1.30 -5.20 12.95
CA GLN A 34 1.32 -6.65 13.06
C GLN A 34 0.78 -7.22 11.77
N GLY A 35 1.69 -7.70 10.95
CA GLY A 35 1.43 -8.38 9.68
C GLY A 35 2.74 -8.92 9.11
N ALA A 36 2.63 -9.86 8.17
CA ALA A 36 3.73 -10.14 7.27
C ALA A 36 3.96 -8.94 6.34
N GLY A 37 5.16 -8.82 5.76
CA GLY A 37 5.42 -7.81 4.73
C GLY A 37 4.38 -7.88 3.61
N VAL A 38 3.96 -6.72 3.10
CA VAL A 38 2.99 -6.59 2.01
C VAL A 38 3.70 -6.15 0.76
N GLY A 39 3.53 -6.89 -0.34
CA GLY A 39 4.00 -6.47 -1.65
C GLY A 39 3.11 -5.38 -2.23
N VAL A 40 3.73 -4.30 -2.71
CA VAL A 40 3.06 -3.27 -3.50
C VAL A 40 3.50 -3.44 -4.95
N SER A 41 2.56 -3.64 -5.87
CA SER A 41 2.86 -3.73 -7.30
C SER A 41 3.26 -2.37 -7.87
N ALA A 42 3.88 -2.33 -9.05
CA ALA A 42 4.29 -1.09 -9.70
C ALA A 42 3.14 -0.07 -9.84
N ASN A 43 1.95 -0.53 -10.23
CA ASN A 43 0.76 0.33 -10.32
C ASN A 43 0.35 0.89 -8.95
N GLY A 44 0.45 0.07 -7.89
CA GLY A 44 0.20 0.53 -6.52
C GLY A 44 1.21 1.59 -6.07
N LEU A 45 2.48 1.42 -6.41
CA LEU A 45 3.54 2.40 -6.10
C LEU A 45 3.31 3.73 -6.84
N GLN A 46 2.83 3.68 -8.08
CA GLN A 46 2.44 4.89 -8.83
C GLN A 46 1.30 5.65 -8.15
N VAL A 47 0.30 4.95 -7.61
CA VAL A 47 -0.77 5.59 -6.83
C VAL A 47 -0.21 6.24 -5.57
N LEU A 48 0.69 5.57 -4.86
CA LEU A 48 1.34 6.13 -3.67
C LEU A 48 2.20 7.35 -4.00
N ASN A 49 2.86 7.36 -5.16
CA ASN A 49 3.58 8.52 -5.66
C ASN A 49 2.66 9.73 -5.90
N ASN A 50 1.49 9.51 -6.50
CA ASN A 50 0.49 10.57 -6.69
C ASN A 50 -0.06 11.12 -5.37
N LEU A 51 0.02 10.32 -4.30
CA LEU A 51 -0.36 10.73 -2.94
C LEU A 51 0.80 11.33 -2.13
N GLY A 52 2.02 11.40 -2.69
CA GLY A 52 3.21 11.89 -2.00
C GLY A 52 3.76 10.95 -0.91
N LEU A 53 3.45 9.65 -1.00
CA LEU A 53 3.84 8.64 -0.01
C LEU A 53 4.91 7.65 -0.51
N SER A 54 5.34 7.78 -1.77
CA SER A 54 6.31 6.86 -2.39
C SER A 54 7.65 6.85 -1.64
N ASP A 55 8.17 8.01 -1.25
CA ASP A 55 9.48 8.12 -0.58
C ASP A 55 9.50 7.40 0.78
N GLU A 56 8.44 7.55 1.59
CA GLU A 56 8.32 6.84 2.87
C GLU A 56 8.24 5.32 2.67
N VAL A 57 7.46 4.87 1.70
CA VAL A 57 7.29 3.45 1.38
C VAL A 57 8.58 2.83 0.85
N LEU A 58 9.37 3.59 0.08
CA LEU A 58 10.68 3.16 -0.41
C LEU A 58 11.76 3.19 0.68
N HIS A 59 11.64 4.10 1.65
CA HIS A 59 12.53 4.16 2.81
C HIS A 59 12.35 2.95 3.73
N ASP A 60 11.10 2.60 4.03
CA ASP A 60 10.76 1.50 4.95
C ASP A 60 10.73 0.12 4.25
N GLY A 61 10.72 0.11 2.91
CA GLY A 61 10.53 -1.07 2.07
C GLY A 61 11.81 -1.68 1.52
N SER A 62 11.63 -2.64 0.62
CA SER A 62 12.72 -3.22 -0.19
C SER A 62 12.20 -3.51 -1.59
N MET A 63 12.97 -3.10 -2.60
CA MET A 63 12.59 -3.34 -3.99
C MET A 63 12.66 -4.84 -4.31
N CYS A 64 11.54 -5.40 -4.75
CA CYS A 64 11.47 -6.76 -5.26
C CYS A 64 11.77 -6.74 -6.76
N ASN A 65 12.94 -7.26 -7.15
CA ASN A 65 13.37 -7.27 -8.55
C ASN A 65 12.99 -8.55 -9.29
N PHE A 66 12.64 -9.61 -8.55
CA PHE A 66 12.29 -10.90 -9.15
C PHE A 66 11.41 -11.75 -8.23
N PHE A 67 10.56 -12.57 -8.82
CA PHE A 67 9.76 -13.58 -8.15
C PHE A 67 10.22 -14.98 -8.54
N LEU A 68 10.62 -15.76 -7.53
CA LEU A 68 10.95 -17.17 -7.71
C LEU A 68 9.70 -18.02 -7.52
N ILE A 69 9.31 -18.75 -8.57
CA ILE A 69 8.18 -19.69 -8.53
C ILE A 69 8.74 -21.10 -8.45
N HIS A 70 8.36 -21.84 -7.42
CA HIS A 70 8.76 -23.23 -7.22
C HIS A 70 7.56 -24.18 -7.30
N GLY A 71 7.78 -25.40 -7.78
CA GLY A 71 6.84 -26.50 -7.70
C GLY A 71 6.72 -27.02 -6.27
N VAL A 72 5.70 -27.84 -6.01
CA VAL A 72 5.46 -28.47 -4.69
C VAL A 72 6.67 -29.30 -4.22
N ASN A 73 7.47 -29.80 -5.15
CA ASN A 73 8.71 -30.53 -4.92
C ASN A 73 9.94 -29.64 -4.68
N GLY A 74 9.78 -28.31 -4.64
CA GLY A 74 10.85 -27.33 -4.43
C GLY A 74 11.66 -26.99 -5.68
N TRP A 75 11.33 -27.54 -6.85
CA TRP A 75 12.05 -27.26 -8.09
C TRP A 75 11.65 -25.91 -8.68
N PRO A 76 12.59 -25.09 -9.17
CA PRO A 76 12.27 -23.81 -9.79
C PRO A 76 11.51 -24.01 -11.10
N LEU A 77 10.37 -23.33 -11.24
CA LEU A 77 9.52 -23.33 -12.43
C LEU A 77 9.71 -22.07 -13.26
N ALA A 78 9.89 -20.92 -12.62
CA ALA A 78 10.10 -19.65 -13.30
C ALA A 78 10.81 -18.64 -12.40
N ASN A 79 11.46 -17.68 -13.06
CA ASN A 79 11.97 -16.44 -12.48
C ASN A 79 11.33 -15.29 -13.27
N LEU A 80 10.47 -14.52 -12.62
CA LEU A 80 9.72 -13.41 -13.22
C LEU A 80 10.24 -12.06 -12.73
#